data_AF-X0WWN4-F1
#
_entry.id   AF-X0WWN4-F1
#
_cell.length_a   1.000
_cell.length_b   1.000
_cell.length_c   1.000
_cell.angle_alpha   90.00
_cell.angle_beta   90.00
_cell.angle_gamma   90.00
#
_symmetry.space_group_name_H-M   'P 1'
#
loop_
_entity.id
_entity.type
_entity.pdbx_description
1 polymer ?
#
loop_
_entity_poly.entity_id
_entity_poly.type
_entity_poly.pdbx_seq_one_letter_code
_entity_poly.pdbx_strand_id
1 'polypeptide(L)'
;GRMESGTAIIQTHYPDHYAVVAAARRDYDYFYESEIADRESLFYPPFSHLARVILHTSASEALIEVMHSFEVEALGPAPFPGRGGKTHFLIKGREARTVRSACLAARKAIPSLEIDLDPA
;
A
#
# COMPACT_ATOMS: atom_id res chain seq x y z
N GLY A 1 -24.61 24.45 21.90
CA GLY A 1 -23.64 23.35 21.92
C GLY A 1 -24.36 22.10 21.49
N ARG A 2 -23.88 21.40 20.45
CA ARG A 2 -24.55 20.17 19.99
C ARG A 2 -24.13 19.00 20.88
N MET A 3 -24.98 18.69 21.86
CA MET A 3 -24.94 17.47 22.68
C MET A 3 -26.05 16.51 22.25
N GLU A 4 -26.13 16.19 20.96
CA GLU A 4 -27.00 15.12 20.48
C GLU A 4 -26.12 13.94 20.06
N SER A 5 -26.37 12.78 20.67
CA SER A 5 -25.78 11.50 20.27
C SER A 5 -26.16 11.21 18.82
N GLY A 6 -25.20 11.40 17.91
CA GLY A 6 -25.39 11.13 16.49
C GLY A 6 -25.60 9.64 16.22
N THR A 7 -26.59 9.32 15.39
CA THR A 7 -26.82 7.98 14.86
C THR A 7 -26.01 7.81 13.57
N ALA A 8 -25.22 6.75 13.49
CA ALA A 8 -24.55 6.32 12.25
C ALA A 8 -25.17 5.00 11.79
N ILE A 9 -25.48 4.89 10.49
CA ILE A 9 -25.99 3.67 9.87
C ILE A 9 -24.91 3.14 8.92
N ILE A 10 -24.51 1.89 9.10
CA ILE A 10 -23.56 1.20 8.22
C ILE A 10 -24.36 0.19 7.39
N GLN A 11 -24.34 0.35 6.07
CA GLN A 11 -24.95 -0.60 5.14
C GLN A 11 -23.84 -1.32 4.37
N THR A 12 -23.74 -2.64 4.56
CA THR A 12 -22.72 -3.49 3.95
C THR A 12 -23.29 -4.87 3.63
N HIS A 13 -22.70 -5.53 2.64
CA HIS A 13 -22.99 -6.94 2.35
C HIS A 13 -22.31 -7.90 3.34
N TYR A 14 -21.35 -7.42 4.13
CA TYR A 14 -20.56 -8.22 5.08
C TYR A 14 -20.72 -7.69 6.52
N PRO A 15 -21.91 -7.83 7.14
CA PRO A 15 -22.18 -7.27 8.46
C PRO A 15 -21.30 -7.87 9.57
N ASP A 16 -20.83 -9.11 9.38
CA ASP A 16 -20.01 -9.83 10.36
C ASP A 16 -18.51 -9.61 10.20
N HIS A 17 -18.07 -8.80 9.22
CA HIS A 17 -16.65 -8.48 9.07
C HIS A 17 -16.14 -7.76 10.32
N TYR A 18 -14.97 -8.14 10.83
CA TYR A 18 -14.47 -7.65 12.12
C TYR A 18 -14.46 -6.12 12.21
N ALA A 19 -14.05 -5.43 11.13
CA ALA A 19 -14.03 -3.97 11.09
C ALA A 19 -15.42 -3.34 11.21
N VAL A 20 -16.46 -3.98 10.65
CA VAL A 20 -17.85 -3.52 10.73
C VAL A 20 -18.38 -3.71 12.15
N VAL A 21 -18.12 -4.87 12.75
CA VAL A 21 -18.50 -5.18 14.13
C VAL A 21 -17.82 -4.21 15.11
N ALA A 22 -16.52 -3.97 14.93
CA ALA A 22 -15.73 -3.04 15.72
C ALA A 22 -16.28 -1.60 15.62
N ALA A 23 -16.56 -1.13 14.40
CA ALA A 23 -17.12 0.19 14.15
C ALA A 23 -18.50 0.36 14.80
N ALA A 24 -19.39 -0.63 14.65
CA ALA A 24 -20.72 -0.60 15.26
C ALA A 24 -20.69 -0.54 16.79
N ARG A 25 -19.68 -1.18 17.41
CA ARG A 25 -19.46 -1.20 18.86
C ARG A 25 -18.61 -0.04 19.37
N ARG A 26 -18.02 0.77 18.47
CA ARG A 26 -16.99 1.78 18.78
C ARG A 26 -15.78 1.19 19.50
N ASP A 27 -15.45 -0.06 19.17
CA ASP A 27 -14.37 -0.83 19.77
C ASP A 27 -13.12 -0.71 18.90
N TYR A 28 -12.35 0.35 19.14
CA TYR A 28 -11.12 0.61 18.38
C TYR A 28 -10.04 -0.44 18.63
N ASP A 29 -9.94 -0.91 19.88
CA ASP A 29 -8.88 -1.84 20.29
C ASP A 29 -9.05 -3.19 19.57
N TYR A 30 -10.27 -3.73 19.52
CA TYR A 30 -10.55 -4.95 18.77
C TYR A 30 -10.25 -4.82 17.27
N PHE A 31 -10.57 -3.67 16.66
CA PHE A 31 -10.20 -3.39 15.27
C PHE A 31 -8.68 -3.38 15.09
N TYR A 32 -7.97 -2.66 15.96
CA TYR A 32 -6.52 -2.53 15.89
C TYR A 32 -5.82 -3.88 16.04
N GLU A 33 -6.20 -4.68 17.04
CA GLU A 33 -5.62 -6.01 17.27
C GLU A 33 -5.83 -6.95 16.08
N SER A 34 -7.01 -6.89 15.44
CA SER A 34 -7.31 -7.67 14.25
C SER A 34 -6.43 -7.23 13.05
N GLU A 35 -6.38 -5.92 12.80
CA GLU A 35 -5.63 -5.34 11.67
C GLU A 35 -4.12 -5.51 11.80
N ILE A 36 -3.57 -5.34 13.01
CA ILE A 36 -2.12 -5.37 13.21
C ILE A 36 -1.57 -6.79 13.03
N ALA A 37 -2.33 -7.81 13.44
CA ALA A 37 -1.99 -9.22 13.20
C ALA A 37 -1.96 -9.55 11.71
N ASP A 38 -2.97 -9.12 10.95
CA ASP A 38 -3.02 -9.31 9.50
C ASP A 38 -1.85 -8.61 8.80
N ARG A 39 -1.56 -7.35 9.17
CA ARG A 39 -0.42 -6.58 8.65
C ARG A 39 0.92 -7.25 8.94
N GLU A 40 1.10 -7.81 10.13
CA GLU A 40 2.32 -8.55 10.48
C GLU A 40 2.47 -9.78 9.60
N SER A 41 1.41 -10.58 9.48
CA SER A 41 1.43 -11.83 8.71
C SER A 41 1.70 -11.61 7.21
N LEU A 42 1.18 -10.52 6.66
CA LEU A 42 1.33 -10.14 5.24
C LEU A 42 2.55 -9.24 4.99
N PHE A 43 3.30 -8.91 6.05
CA PHE A 43 4.47 -8.05 6.04
C PHE A 43 4.18 -6.67 5.41
N TYR A 44 3.09 -6.03 5.85
CA TYR A 44 2.75 -4.65 5.54
C TYR A 44 3.18 -3.71 6.69
N PRO A 45 3.22 -2.37 6.48
CA PRO A 45 3.59 -1.42 7.50
C PRO A 45 2.69 -1.60 8.74
N PRO A 46 3.24 -1.50 9.96
CA PRO A 46 4.57 -0.98 10.30
C PRO A 46 5.72 -2.00 10.21
N PHE A 47 5.47 -3.24 9.77
CA PHE A 47 6.46 -4.32 9.76
C PHE A 47 7.37 -4.31 8.52
N SER A 48 7.03 -3.50 7.52
CA SER A 48 7.79 -3.29 6.29
C SER A 48 7.83 -1.81 5.92
N HIS A 49 8.66 -1.50 4.94
CA HIS A 49 8.66 -0.21 4.24
C HIS A 49 8.08 -0.35 2.84
N LEU A 50 7.32 0.66 2.42
CA LEU A 50 6.68 0.67 1.11
C LEU A 50 7.03 1.91 0.32
N ALA A 51 7.14 1.73 -0.99
CA ALA A 51 7.13 2.81 -1.96
C ALA A 51 6.19 2.44 -3.10
N ARG A 52 5.45 3.40 -3.62
CA ARG A 52 4.67 3.24 -4.83
C ARG A 52 5.42 3.86 -5.99
N VAL A 53 5.62 3.07 -7.04
CA VAL A 53 6.25 3.53 -8.28
C VAL A 53 5.20 3.56 -9.38
N ILE A 54 5.06 4.70 -10.05
CA ILE A 54 4.16 4.86 -11.20
C ILE A 54 5.03 5.10 -12.43
N LEU A 55 4.77 4.38 -13.50
CA LEU A 55 5.53 4.44 -14.73
C LEU A 55 4.66 4.12 -15.93
N HIS A 56 5.16 4.42 -17.13
CA HIS A 56 4.53 3.95 -18.35
C HIS A 56 4.57 2.42 -18.41
N THR A 57 3.49 1.80 -18.89
CA THR A 57 3.38 0.34 -18.96
C THR A 57 4.53 -0.30 -19.73
N SER A 58 5.06 0.37 -20.77
CA SER A 58 6.18 -0.11 -21.58
C SER A 58 7.53 -0.15 -20.85
N ALA A 59 7.63 0.38 -19.63
CA ALA A 59 8.84 0.38 -18.81
C ALA A 59 8.77 -0.63 -17.64
N SER A 60 7.72 -1.47 -17.59
CA SER A 60 7.49 -2.42 -16.49
C SER A 60 8.62 -3.45 -16.37
N GLU A 61 9.07 -4.00 -17.49
CA GLU A 61 10.13 -5.00 -17.54
C GLU A 61 11.46 -4.43 -17.00
N ALA A 62 11.80 -3.19 -17.41
CA ALA A 62 12.99 -2.50 -16.93
C ALA A 62 12.92 -2.23 -15.42
N LEU A 63 11.74 -1.91 -14.88
CA LEU A 63 11.56 -1.74 -13.44
C LEU A 63 11.83 -3.05 -12.69
N ILE A 64 11.22 -4.16 -13.16
CA ILE A 64 11.38 -5.48 -12.55
C ILE A 64 12.85 -5.90 -12.54
N GLU A 65 13.56 -5.70 -13.66
CA GLU A 65 14.99 -6.00 -13.76
C GLU A 65 15.83 -5.23 -12.73
N VAL A 66 15.56 -3.93 -12.55
CA VAL A 66 16.24 -3.14 -11.51
C VAL A 66 15.89 -3.67 -10.12
N MET A 67 14.62 -3.98 -9.84
CA MET A 67 14.19 -4.46 -8.52
C MET A 67 14.85 -5.78 -8.14
N HIS A 68 15.12 -6.69 -9.09
CA HIS A 68 15.82 -7.95 -8.83
C HIS A 68 17.26 -7.79 -8.28
N SER A 69 17.84 -6.60 -8.41
CA SER A 69 19.16 -6.28 -7.83
C SER A 69 19.12 -5.88 -6.35
N PHE A 70 17.93 -5.82 -5.75
CA PHE A 70 17.71 -5.39 -4.37
C PHE A 70 16.86 -6.41 -3.62
N GLU A 71 17.03 -6.49 -2.31
CA GLU A 71 16.16 -7.31 -1.43
C GLU A 71 14.82 -6.60 -1.17
N VAL A 72 14.04 -6.46 -2.24
CA VAL A 72 12.69 -5.88 -2.23
C VAL A 72 11.76 -6.76 -3.06
N GLU A 73 10.49 -6.76 -2.69
CA GLU A 73 9.40 -7.36 -3.45
C GLU A 73 8.72 -6.28 -4.30
N ALA A 74 8.55 -6.52 -5.60
CA ALA A 74 7.81 -5.65 -6.50
C ALA A 74 6.42 -6.25 -6.77
N LEU A 75 5.39 -5.71 -6.11
CA LEU A 75 4.00 -6.11 -6.25
C LEU A 75 3.34 -5.33 -7.39
N GLY A 76 2.98 -6.02 -8.47
CA GLY A 76 2.40 -5.44 -9.69
C GLY A 76 2.79 -6.26 -10.94
N PRO A 77 2.60 -5.72 -12.16
CA PRO A 77 1.99 -4.43 -12.47
C PRO A 77 0.49 -4.40 -12.15
N ALA A 78 0.02 -3.34 -11.52
CA ALA A 78 -1.42 -3.06 -11.40
C ALA A 78 -1.83 -1.88 -12.29
N PRO A 79 -3.04 -1.87 -12.87
CA PRO A 79 -3.51 -0.75 -13.68
C PRO A 79 -3.55 0.54 -12.85
N PHE A 80 -2.98 1.62 -13.35
CA PHE A 80 -3.12 2.92 -12.70
C PHE A 80 -4.51 3.51 -13.00
N PRO A 81 -5.29 3.96 -12.00
CA PRO A 81 -6.61 4.55 -12.24
C PRO A 81 -6.53 5.77 -13.16
N GLY A 82 -7.35 5.80 -14.22
CA GLY A 82 -7.41 6.93 -15.17
C GLY A 82 -7.22 6.53 -16.63
N ARG A 83 -6.75 7.46 -17.47
CA ARG A 83 -6.48 7.20 -18.90
C ARG A 83 -5.26 6.27 -19.03
N GLY A 84 -5.38 5.28 -19.92
CA GLY A 84 -4.43 4.18 -20.06
C GLY A 84 -2.98 4.58 -20.39
N GLY A 85 -2.07 3.61 -20.29
CA GLY A 85 -0.65 3.76 -20.61
C GLY A 85 0.27 3.97 -19.41
N LYS A 86 -0.28 3.99 -18.18
CA LYS A 86 0.47 3.94 -16.93
C LYS A 86 0.10 2.69 -16.12
N THR A 87 1.07 2.19 -15.37
CA THR A 87 0.91 1.15 -14.35
C THR A 87 1.57 1.63 -13.07
N HIS A 88 1.24 0.99 -11.96
CA HIS A 88 1.98 1.16 -10.73
C HIS A 88 2.42 -0.18 -10.13
N PHE A 89 3.48 -0.10 -9.34
CA PHE A 89 3.99 -1.19 -8.51
C PHE A 89 4.07 -0.69 -7.07
N LEU A 90 3.83 -1.58 -6.12
CA LEU A 90 4.24 -1.38 -4.73
C LEU A 90 5.57 -2.10 -4.53
N ILE A 91 6.59 -1.35 -4.13
CA ILE A 91 7.90 -1.86 -3.75
C ILE A 91 7.89 -2.02 -2.24
N LYS A 92 8.03 -3.26 -1.77
CA LYS A 92 7.93 -3.64 -0.36
C LYS A 92 9.25 -4.23 0.10
N GLY A 93 9.79 -3.78 1.23
CA GLY A 93 11.08 -4.29 1.73
C GLY A 93 11.18 -4.19 3.24
N ARG A 94 12.08 -5.00 3.81
CA ARG A 94 12.32 -5.02 5.26
C ARG A 94 12.98 -3.76 5.78
N GLU A 95 13.88 -3.18 4.98
CA GLU A 95 14.66 -2.01 5.38
C GLU A 95 14.32 -0.80 4.52
N ALA A 96 14.06 0.34 5.17
CA ALA A 96 13.76 1.58 4.48
C ALA A 96 14.89 2.03 3.54
N ARG A 97 16.14 1.75 3.93
CA ARG A 97 17.32 2.07 3.12
C ARG A 97 17.31 1.27 1.82
N THR A 98 17.03 -0.03 1.87
CA THR A 98 17.00 -0.90 0.68
C THR A 98 15.88 -0.47 -0.27
N VAL A 99 14.67 -0.18 0.24
CA VAL A 99 13.56 0.35 -0.57
C VAL A 99 13.97 1.68 -1.23
N ARG A 100 14.56 2.61 -0.48
CA ARG A 100 15.06 3.88 -1.04
C ARG A 100 16.13 3.69 -2.10
N SER A 101 17.11 2.82 -1.87
CA SER A 101 18.18 2.52 -2.83
C SER A 101 17.63 1.92 -4.12
N ALA A 102 16.68 0.98 -4.02
CA ALA A 102 16.00 0.40 -5.18
C ALA A 102 15.24 1.47 -5.98
N CYS A 103 14.47 2.31 -5.30
CA CYS A 103 13.76 3.45 -5.90
C CYS A 103 14.70 4.44 -6.60
N LEU A 104 15.85 4.76 -6.02
CA LEU A 104 16.84 5.65 -6.63
C LEU A 104 17.49 5.03 -7.88
N ALA A 105 17.82 3.73 -7.83
CA ALA A 105 18.34 3.01 -8.98
C ALA A 105 17.30 2.95 -10.12
N ALA A 106 16.04 2.71 -9.79
CA ALA A 106 14.95 2.73 -10.75
C ALA A 106 14.83 4.11 -11.40
N ARG A 107 14.85 5.20 -10.61
CA ARG A 107 14.77 6.59 -11.13
C ARG A 107 15.89 6.87 -12.13
N LYS A 108 17.10 6.36 -11.87
CA LYS A 108 18.24 6.51 -12.77
C LYS A 108 18.03 5.76 -14.09
N ALA A 109 17.46 4.55 -14.05
CA ALA A 109 17.19 3.74 -15.23
C ALA A 109 15.97 4.20 -16.03
N ILE A 110 14.93 4.70 -15.35
CA ILE A 110 13.66 5.13 -15.92
C ILE A 110 13.36 6.56 -15.45
N PRO A 111 13.94 7.60 -16.09
CA PRO A 111 13.84 8.98 -15.60
C PRO A 111 12.41 9.54 -15.50
N SER A 112 11.47 8.97 -16.24
CA SER A 112 10.05 9.37 -16.27
C SER A 112 9.20 8.80 -15.14
N LEU A 113 9.75 7.93 -14.28
CA LEU A 113 8.98 7.29 -13.22
C LEU A 113 8.69 8.28 -12.06
N GLU A 114 7.52 8.12 -11.46
CA GLU A 114 7.08 8.82 -10.26
C GLU A 114 7.24 7.88 -9.04
N ILE A 115 7.71 8.41 -7.91
CA ILE A 115 7.90 7.64 -6.66
C ILE A 115 7.20 8.37 -5.53
N ASP A 116 6.43 7.60 -4.77
CA ASP A 116 5.76 8.01 -3.55
C ASP A 116 6.25 7.09 -2.42
N LEU A 117 7.03 7.63 -1.48
CA LEU A 117 7.57 6.87 -0.35
C LEU A 117 6.55 6.87 0.78
N ASP A 118 6.32 5.72 1.39
CA ASP A 118 5.31 5.53 2.44
C ASP A 118 3.92 6.01 1.98
N PRO A 119 3.38 5.45 0.87
CA PRO A 119 2.10 5.87 0.33
C PRO A 119 0.98 5.71 1.38
N ALA A 120 0.14 6.73 1.50
CA ALA A 120 -1.00 6.76 2.42
C ALA A 120 -2.17 5.89 1.96
#